data_AF-A0A0L0ELU5-F1
#
_entry.id   AF-A0A0L0ELU5-F1
#
_cell.length_a   1.000
_cell.length_b   1.000
_cell.length_c   1.000
_cell.angle_alpha   90.00
_cell.angle_beta   90.00
_cell.angle_gamma   90.00
#
_symmetry.space_group_name_H-M   'P 1'
#
loop_
_entity.id
_entity.type
_entity.pdbx_description
1 polymer ?
#
loop_
_entity_poly.entity_id
_entity_poly.type
_entity_poly.pdbx_seq_one_letter_code
_entity_poly.pdbx_strand_id
1 'polypeptide(L)'
;MLESKQHEILEWIISVFIDYHVPGDCEETPIGMMQDAMDEYLEGFDFQGGRFRVVDAKETLISAYQQSTEFWWRLNCYSFNTDSLPHEAQREPDMGVQGACVLFWVEYFGLSKEFMDQDKFDEYFDKYHPEMLKLLVKCCVWDVIFPGETLPGYTVPTSADACSFDYTA
;
A
#
# COMPACT_ATOMS: atom_id res chain seq x y z
N MET A 1 -19.26 -1.30 4.82
CA MET A 1 -18.79 0.00 5.34
C MET A 1 -18.05 -0.30 6.62
N LEU A 2 -16.77 0.07 6.70
CA LEU A 2 -15.94 -0.20 7.88
C LEU A 2 -16.44 0.62 9.08
N GLU A 3 -16.23 0.09 10.28
CA GLU A 3 -16.46 0.85 11.50
C GLU A 3 -15.45 2.01 11.62
N SER A 4 -15.81 3.09 12.32
CA SER A 4 -14.96 4.29 12.45
C SER A 4 -13.53 3.96 12.94
N LYS A 5 -13.40 2.96 13.81
CA LYS A 5 -12.11 2.51 14.34
C LYS A 5 -11.28 1.75 13.29
N GLN A 6 -11.91 0.91 12.48
CA GLN A 6 -11.24 0.20 11.39
C GLN A 6 -10.73 1.17 10.32
N HIS A 7 -11.51 2.21 10.04
CA HIS A 7 -11.07 3.26 9.12
C HIS A 7 -9.85 4.03 9.67
N GLU A 8 -9.88 4.43 10.95
CA GLU A 8 -8.75 5.09 11.60
C GLU A 8 -7.47 4.24 11.58
N ILE A 9 -7.60 2.92 11.81
CA ILE A 9 -6.48 1.99 11.74
C ILE A 9 -5.91 1.91 10.32
N LEU A 10 -6.76 1.85 9.28
CA LEU A 10 -6.29 1.84 7.90
C LEU A 10 -5.64 3.16 7.50
N GLU A 11 -6.25 4.30 7.84
CA GLU A 11 -5.66 5.62 7.59
C GLU A 11 -4.28 5.74 8.25
N TRP A 12 -4.13 5.23 9.48
CA TRP A 12 -2.84 5.12 10.15
C TRP A 12 -1.87 4.29 9.30
N ILE A 13 -2.18 3.02 9.00
CA ILE A 13 -1.31 2.13 8.20
C ILE A 13 -0.90 2.76 6.86
N ILE A 14 -1.83 3.36 6.14
CA ILE A 14 -1.57 3.97 4.83
C ILE A 14 -0.70 5.21 4.96
N SER A 15 -0.81 5.97 6.05
CA SER A 15 -0.07 7.22 6.24
C SER A 15 1.44 7.06 6.26
N VAL A 16 1.97 5.87 6.59
CA VAL A 16 3.41 5.57 6.52
C VAL A 16 3.97 5.73 5.11
N PHE A 17 3.15 5.45 4.10
CA PHE A 17 3.60 5.38 2.72
C PHE A 17 3.36 6.67 1.92
N ILE A 18 2.67 7.67 2.51
CA ILE A 18 2.25 8.89 1.80
C ILE A 18 3.45 9.78 1.45
N ASP A 19 4.43 9.89 2.36
CA ASP A 19 5.62 10.74 2.17
C ASP A 19 6.88 9.91 1.89
N TYR A 20 6.70 8.66 1.46
CA TYR A 20 7.82 7.76 1.20
C TYR A 20 8.65 8.28 0.02
N HIS A 21 9.93 8.52 0.27
CA HIS A 21 10.90 8.92 -0.73
C HIS A 21 12.17 8.09 -0.59
N VAL A 22 12.78 7.75 -1.73
CA VAL A 22 14.09 7.09 -1.75
C VAL A 22 15.16 8.19 -1.91
N PRO A 23 16.05 8.40 -0.91
CA PRO A 23 17.18 9.30 -1.06
C PRO A 23 18.10 8.83 -2.18
N GLY A 24 18.60 9.76 -3.01
CA GLY A 24 19.42 9.43 -4.18
C GLY A 24 20.74 8.72 -3.88
N ASP A 25 21.22 8.77 -2.62
CA ASP A 25 22.47 8.15 -2.16
C ASP A 25 22.24 6.87 -1.32
N CYS A 26 21.03 6.29 -1.34
CA CYS A 26 20.70 5.13 -0.52
C CYS A 26 21.27 3.82 -1.11
N GLU A 27 21.96 3.03 -0.28
CA GLU A 27 22.44 1.68 -0.64
C GLU A 27 21.41 0.58 -0.34
N GLU A 28 20.37 0.89 0.43
CA GLU A 28 19.29 -0.04 0.75
C GLU A 28 18.28 -0.09 -0.40
N THR A 29 17.62 -1.25 -0.53
CA THR A 29 16.58 -1.38 -1.53
C THR A 29 15.30 -0.68 -1.06
N PRO A 30 14.49 -0.11 -1.96
CA PRO A 30 13.22 0.51 -1.59
C PRO A 30 12.31 -0.38 -0.71
N ILE A 31 12.30 -1.71 -0.88
CA ILE A 31 11.58 -2.63 0.01
C ILE A 31 12.13 -2.60 1.43
N GLY A 32 13.46 -2.67 1.60
CA GLY A 32 14.08 -2.63 2.93
C GLY A 32 13.76 -1.33 3.66
N MET A 33 13.88 -0.20 2.96
CA MET A 33 13.52 1.12 3.50
C MET A 33 12.04 1.24 3.88
N MET A 34 11.12 0.68 3.08
CA MET A 34 9.69 0.67 3.39
C MET A 34 9.37 -0.22 4.60
N GLN A 35 10.08 -1.33 4.77
CA GLN A 35 9.93 -2.20 5.93
C GLN A 35 10.44 -1.52 7.19
N ASP A 36 11.58 -0.83 7.14
CA ASP A 36 12.13 -0.09 8.28
C ASP A 36 11.23 1.09 8.68
N ALA A 37 10.70 1.84 7.71
CA ALA A 37 9.72 2.90 7.98
C ALA A 37 8.42 2.35 8.60
N MET A 38 8.03 1.13 8.22
CA MET A 38 6.92 0.43 8.85
C MET A 38 7.27 0.00 10.27
N ASP A 39 8.45 -0.54 10.54
CA ASP A 39 8.85 -0.99 11.89
C ASP A 39 8.74 0.14 12.93
N GLU A 40 9.19 1.35 12.60
CA GLU A 40 9.01 2.55 13.45
C GLU A 40 7.53 2.87 13.71
N TYR A 41 6.66 2.64 12.73
CA TYR A 41 5.23 2.88 12.83
C TYR A 41 4.47 1.76 13.56
N LEU A 42 4.98 0.53 13.45
CA LEU A 42 4.51 -0.64 14.17
C LEU A 42 4.79 -0.54 15.66
N GLU A 43 5.76 0.25 16.11
CA GLU A 43 5.89 0.64 17.53
C GLU A 43 4.62 1.34 18.05
N GLY A 44 3.85 2.00 17.18
CA GLY A 44 2.53 2.58 17.50
C GLY A 44 1.40 1.56 17.65
N PHE A 45 1.57 0.34 17.11
CA PHE A 45 0.70 -0.82 17.30
C PHE A 45 1.21 -1.64 18.47
N ASP A 46 0.71 -1.35 19.64
CA ASP A 46 1.42 -1.83 20.82
C ASP A 46 1.09 -3.28 21.15
N PHE A 47 2.16 -4.04 21.33
CA PHE A 47 2.16 -5.31 22.03
C PHE A 47 2.12 -5.12 23.57
N GLN A 48 2.21 -3.87 24.09
CA GLN A 48 2.26 -3.46 25.50
C GLN A 48 1.45 -2.19 25.92
N GLY A 49 0.49 -1.65 25.13
CA GLY A 49 -0.39 -0.52 25.53
C GLY A 49 -0.45 0.83 24.74
N GLY A 50 -0.53 0.83 23.41
CA GLY A 50 -0.39 2.00 22.53
C GLY A 50 -1.62 2.14 21.64
N ARG A 51 -1.54 2.94 20.56
CA ARG A 51 -2.72 3.56 19.94
C ARG A 51 -3.76 2.55 19.47
N PHE A 52 -3.31 1.43 18.90
CA PHE A 52 -4.18 0.35 18.43
C PHE A 52 -3.65 -1.01 18.90
N ARG A 53 -4.58 -1.95 19.18
CA ARG A 53 -4.20 -3.32 19.50
C ARG A 53 -3.93 -4.11 18.22
N VAL A 54 -2.94 -4.98 18.26
CA VAL A 54 -2.60 -5.88 17.13
C VAL A 54 -3.79 -6.72 16.66
N VAL A 55 -4.66 -7.16 17.57
CA VAL A 55 -5.89 -7.89 17.20
C VAL A 55 -6.86 -7.04 16.38
N ASP A 56 -6.99 -5.75 16.71
CA ASP A 56 -7.86 -4.83 15.98
C ASP A 56 -7.27 -4.57 14.57
N ALA A 57 -5.94 -4.46 14.46
CA ALA A 57 -5.24 -4.36 13.17
C ALA A 57 -5.47 -5.60 12.30
N LYS A 58 -5.40 -6.80 12.89
CA LYS A 58 -5.66 -8.07 12.19
C LYS A 58 -7.05 -8.11 11.59
N GLU A 59 -8.07 -7.85 12.41
CA GLU A 59 -9.48 -7.85 11.97
C GLU A 59 -9.73 -6.79 10.90
N THR A 60 -9.10 -5.62 11.05
CA THR A 60 -9.20 -4.52 10.09
C THR A 60 -8.60 -4.89 8.74
N LEU A 61 -7.39 -5.46 8.72
CA LEU A 61 -6.73 -5.90 7.49
C LEU A 61 -7.52 -7.02 6.81
N ILE A 62 -7.96 -8.05 7.54
CA ILE A 62 -8.80 -9.11 6.97
C ILE A 62 -10.07 -8.52 6.33
N SER A 63 -10.74 -7.60 7.02
CA SER A 63 -11.92 -6.91 6.50
C SER A 63 -11.63 -6.06 5.26
N ALA A 64 -10.49 -5.35 5.24
CA ALA A 64 -10.07 -4.51 4.12
C ALA A 64 -9.83 -5.32 2.84
N TYR A 65 -9.18 -6.49 2.95
CA TYR A 65 -8.90 -7.35 1.79
C TYR A 65 -10.15 -8.04 1.21
N GLN A 66 -11.25 -8.02 1.95
CA GLN A 66 -12.56 -8.46 1.46
C GLN A 66 -13.37 -7.33 0.78
N GLN A 67 -12.88 -6.07 0.82
CA GLN A 67 -13.55 -4.94 0.17
C GLN A 67 -13.28 -4.91 -1.35
N SER A 68 -14.11 -4.13 -2.05
CA SER A 68 -14.01 -3.92 -3.50
C SER A 68 -12.73 -3.18 -3.91
N THR A 69 -12.35 -3.27 -5.19
CA THR A 69 -11.25 -2.46 -5.75
C THR A 69 -11.49 -0.97 -5.56
N GLU A 70 -12.75 -0.51 -5.70
CA GLU A 70 -13.15 0.88 -5.43
C GLU A 70 -12.78 1.34 -4.01
N PHE A 71 -12.98 0.49 -3.00
CA PHE A 71 -12.60 0.81 -1.63
C PHE A 71 -11.09 1.13 -1.53
N TRP A 72 -10.26 0.31 -2.17
CA TRP A 72 -8.81 0.49 -2.14
C TRP A 72 -8.36 1.71 -2.95
N TRP A 73 -9.05 2.05 -4.05
CA TRP A 73 -8.86 3.32 -4.72
C TRP A 73 -9.10 4.51 -3.78
N ARG A 74 -10.17 4.45 -2.98
CA ARG A 74 -10.55 5.54 -2.06
C ARG A 74 -9.53 5.79 -0.94
N LEU A 75 -8.76 4.78 -0.54
CA LEU A 75 -7.68 4.94 0.45
C LEU A 75 -6.58 5.89 -0.03
N ASN A 76 -6.44 6.05 -1.35
CA ASN A 76 -5.47 6.95 -1.96
C ASN A 76 -6.10 8.24 -2.54
N CYS A 77 -7.37 8.51 -2.24
CA CYS A 77 -8.00 9.78 -2.58
C CYS A 77 -7.68 10.88 -1.56
N TYR A 78 -7.86 12.15 -1.95
CA TYR A 78 -7.83 13.29 -1.00
C TYR A 78 -8.93 13.19 0.07
N SER A 79 -10.07 12.62 -0.30
CA SER A 79 -11.19 12.36 0.58
C SER A 79 -11.75 10.97 0.27
N PHE A 80 -11.86 10.14 1.30
CA PHE A 80 -12.45 8.81 1.18
C PHE A 80 -13.90 8.88 0.67
N ASN A 81 -14.64 9.92 1.06
CA ASN A 81 -16.05 10.15 0.73
C ASN A 81 -16.25 11.05 -0.49
N THR A 82 -15.28 11.15 -1.39
CA THR A 82 -15.44 11.93 -2.63
C THR A 82 -16.56 11.35 -3.52
N ASP A 83 -17.33 12.24 -4.14
CA ASP A 83 -18.39 11.90 -5.11
C ASP A 83 -17.84 11.60 -6.51
N SER A 84 -16.57 11.95 -6.77
CA SER A 84 -15.88 11.67 -8.03
C SER A 84 -15.51 10.19 -8.17
N LEU A 85 -15.29 9.74 -9.41
CA LEU A 85 -14.73 8.41 -9.68
C LEU A 85 -13.38 8.29 -8.95
N PRO A 86 -13.17 7.26 -8.12
CA PRO A 86 -11.99 7.22 -7.25
C PRO A 86 -10.66 7.32 -7.99
N HIS A 87 -10.52 6.71 -9.18
CA HIS A 87 -9.31 6.81 -10.00
C HIS A 87 -9.05 8.22 -10.54
N GLU A 88 -10.06 9.09 -10.60
CA GLU A 88 -9.94 10.51 -11.01
C GLU A 88 -9.74 11.46 -9.82
N ALA A 89 -9.94 10.98 -8.59
CA ALA A 89 -9.86 11.74 -7.34
C ALA A 89 -8.66 11.36 -6.47
N GLN A 90 -7.71 10.64 -7.07
CA GLN A 90 -6.45 10.25 -6.43
C GLN A 90 -5.66 11.48 -5.99
N ARG A 91 -4.90 11.33 -4.91
CA ARG A 91 -3.94 12.36 -4.48
C ARG A 91 -2.90 12.61 -5.57
N GLU A 92 -2.31 13.80 -5.58
CA GLU A 92 -1.18 14.07 -6.46
C GLU A 92 -0.05 13.07 -6.20
N PRO A 93 0.74 12.72 -7.23
CA PRO A 93 1.76 11.66 -7.16
C PRO A 93 2.73 11.74 -5.98
N ASP A 94 3.10 12.95 -5.62
CA ASP A 94 4.05 13.32 -4.58
C ASP A 94 3.37 13.55 -3.21
N MET A 95 2.06 13.35 -3.12
CA MET A 95 1.24 13.56 -1.90
C MET A 95 0.37 12.33 -1.55
N GLY A 96 0.60 11.20 -2.21
CA GLY A 96 -0.17 9.97 -2.06
C GLY A 96 0.70 8.73 -2.05
N VAL A 97 0.08 7.56 -1.86
CA VAL A 97 0.82 6.30 -1.72
C VAL A 97 1.23 5.68 -3.05
N GLN A 98 0.82 6.25 -4.19
CA GLN A 98 1.10 5.68 -5.52
C GLN A 98 2.59 5.50 -5.77
N GLY A 99 3.41 6.50 -5.41
CA GLY A 99 4.86 6.45 -5.62
C GLY A 99 5.47 5.25 -4.90
N ALA A 100 5.15 5.10 -3.61
CA ALA A 100 5.56 3.95 -2.80
C ALA A 100 5.07 2.62 -3.39
N CYS A 101 3.81 2.56 -3.81
CA CYS A 101 3.23 1.35 -4.40
C CYS A 101 3.96 0.93 -5.68
N VAL A 102 4.26 1.88 -6.57
CA VAL A 102 4.93 1.63 -7.84
C VAL A 102 6.39 1.22 -7.61
N LEU A 103 7.10 1.93 -6.73
CA LEU A 103 8.45 1.58 -6.30
C LEU A 103 8.52 0.15 -5.78
N PHE A 104 7.63 -0.19 -4.84
CA PHE A 104 7.54 -1.52 -4.27
C PHE A 104 7.23 -2.58 -5.32
N TRP A 105 6.25 -2.32 -6.19
CA TRP A 105 5.82 -3.25 -7.24
C TRP A 105 6.97 -3.62 -8.17
N VAL A 106 7.68 -2.62 -8.69
CA VAL A 106 8.81 -2.82 -9.60
C VAL A 106 9.91 -3.63 -8.93
N GLU A 107 10.26 -3.29 -7.69
CA GLU A 107 11.30 -4.02 -6.98
C GLU A 107 10.89 -5.45 -6.66
N TYR A 108 9.65 -5.66 -6.21
CA TYR A 108 9.12 -6.98 -5.87
C TYR A 108 9.21 -7.96 -7.04
N PHE A 109 8.97 -7.47 -8.26
CA PHE A 109 9.08 -8.27 -9.49
C PHE A 109 10.47 -8.24 -10.15
N GLY A 110 11.47 -7.63 -9.51
CA GLY A 110 12.85 -7.61 -10.00
C GLY A 110 13.06 -6.73 -11.25
N LEU A 111 12.23 -5.72 -11.45
CA LEU A 111 12.25 -4.81 -12.59
C LEU A 111 13.09 -3.54 -12.33
N SER A 112 13.87 -3.50 -11.26
CA SER A 112 14.62 -2.30 -10.80
C SER A 112 15.54 -1.68 -11.85
N LYS A 113 15.99 -2.46 -12.85
CA LYS A 113 16.79 -1.94 -13.99
C LYS A 113 15.98 -1.06 -14.94
N GLU A 114 14.68 -1.29 -15.06
CA GLU A 114 13.77 -0.47 -15.87
C GLU A 114 13.50 0.87 -15.19
N PHE A 115 13.71 0.98 -13.88
CA PHE A 115 13.42 2.18 -13.09
C PHE A 115 14.53 3.24 -13.11
N MET A 116 15.72 2.87 -13.58
CA MET A 116 16.77 3.85 -13.91
C MET A 116 16.37 4.71 -15.13
N ASP A 117 15.29 4.33 -15.82
CA ASP A 117 14.65 5.09 -16.89
C ASP A 117 13.40 5.79 -16.34
N GLN A 118 13.44 7.12 -16.30
CA GLN A 118 12.34 7.95 -15.81
C GLN A 118 11.05 7.74 -16.61
N ASP A 119 11.16 7.53 -17.93
CA ASP A 119 9.99 7.34 -18.80
C ASP A 119 9.25 6.03 -18.44
N LYS A 120 10.00 5.03 -17.98
CA LYS A 120 9.44 3.76 -17.50
C LYS A 120 8.79 3.90 -16.14
N PHE A 121 9.38 4.66 -15.23
CA PHE A 121 8.75 4.95 -13.95
C PHE A 121 7.41 5.67 -14.13
N ASP A 122 7.39 6.71 -14.97
CA ASP A 122 6.19 7.47 -15.29
C ASP A 122 5.11 6.55 -15.94
N GLU A 123 5.50 5.60 -16.79
CA GLU A 123 4.58 4.60 -17.37
C GLU A 123 3.92 3.70 -16.32
N TYR A 124 4.67 3.21 -15.32
CA TYR A 124 4.08 2.42 -14.23
C TYR A 124 3.23 3.29 -13.30
N PHE A 125 3.62 4.55 -13.13
CA PHE A 125 2.89 5.51 -12.34
C PHE A 125 1.50 5.79 -12.94
N ASP A 126 1.43 6.06 -14.25
CA ASP A 126 0.17 6.24 -14.99
C ASP A 126 -0.73 4.99 -14.94
N LYS A 127 -0.12 3.81 -14.75
CA LYS A 127 -0.80 2.52 -14.64
C LYS A 127 -1.06 2.08 -13.21
N TYR A 128 -0.85 2.95 -12.22
CA TYR A 128 -1.11 2.63 -10.82
C TYR A 128 -2.48 1.95 -10.67
N HIS A 129 -2.50 0.87 -9.89
CA HIS A 129 -3.70 0.10 -9.62
C HIS A 129 -3.70 -0.31 -8.14
N PRO A 130 -4.86 -0.40 -7.46
CA PRO A 130 -4.92 -0.73 -6.04
C PRO A 130 -4.35 -2.10 -5.67
N GLU A 131 -4.15 -2.98 -6.65
CA GLU A 131 -3.43 -4.24 -6.42
C GLU A 131 -1.98 -4.00 -6.00
N MET A 132 -1.34 -2.93 -6.48
CA MET A 132 -0.01 -2.52 -6.03
C MET A 132 -0.03 -2.11 -4.55
N LEU A 133 -1.05 -1.37 -4.13
CA LEU A 133 -1.24 -0.98 -2.73
C LEU A 133 -1.53 -2.18 -1.83
N LYS A 134 -2.38 -3.11 -2.29
CA LYS A 134 -2.63 -4.37 -1.57
C LYS A 134 -1.32 -5.14 -1.40
N LEU A 135 -0.53 -5.30 -2.45
CA LEU A 135 0.73 -6.02 -2.34
C LEU A 135 1.70 -5.35 -1.34
N LEU A 136 1.84 -4.02 -1.40
CA LEU A 136 2.64 -3.24 -0.45
C LEU A 136 2.18 -3.46 1.00
N VAL A 137 0.88 -3.29 1.27
CA VAL A 137 0.31 -3.50 2.63
C VAL A 137 0.49 -4.95 3.08
N LYS A 138 0.37 -5.92 2.17
CA LYS A 138 0.60 -7.33 2.52
C LYS A 138 2.04 -7.51 2.99
N CYS A 139 3.01 -7.14 2.16
CA CYS A 139 4.42 -7.45 2.42
C CYS A 139 5.04 -6.61 3.54
N CYS A 140 4.69 -5.33 3.64
CA CYS A 140 5.30 -4.42 4.61
C CYS A 140 4.50 -4.30 5.91
N VAL A 141 3.25 -4.78 5.96
CA VAL A 141 2.41 -4.67 7.16
C VAL A 141 1.97 -6.06 7.64
N TRP A 142 1.22 -6.81 6.82
CA TRP A 142 0.67 -8.10 7.26
C TRP A 142 1.77 -9.11 7.58
N ASP A 143 2.74 -9.30 6.68
CA ASP A 143 3.80 -10.29 6.87
C ASP A 143 4.73 -9.95 8.03
N VAL A 144 4.87 -8.66 8.35
CA VAL A 144 5.70 -8.18 9.46
C VAL A 144 4.99 -8.40 10.79
N ILE A 145 3.70 -8.02 10.90
CA ILE A 145 2.92 -8.17 12.14
C ILE A 145 2.54 -9.63 12.41
N PHE A 146 2.22 -10.40 11.36
CA PHE A 146 1.70 -11.78 11.44
C PHE A 146 2.57 -12.76 10.65
N PRO A 147 3.86 -12.93 11.01
CA PRO A 147 4.79 -13.72 10.24
C PRO A 147 4.34 -15.17 10.11
N GLY A 148 4.28 -15.67 8.86
CA GLY A 148 3.86 -17.03 8.53
C GLY A 148 2.34 -17.24 8.50
N GLU A 149 1.53 -16.23 8.80
CA GLU A 149 0.08 -16.31 8.67
C GLU A 149 -0.39 -16.05 7.24
N THR A 150 -1.39 -16.81 6.79
CA THR A 150 -2.04 -16.56 5.50
C THR A 150 -3.07 -15.44 5.64
N LEU A 151 -3.03 -14.44 4.75
CA LEU A 151 -4.05 -13.42 4.64
C LEU A 151 -5.27 -13.96 3.86
N PRO A 152 -6.43 -14.17 4.50
CA PRO A 152 -7.58 -14.78 3.83
C PRO A 152 -8.14 -13.88 2.72
N GLY A 153 -8.48 -14.48 1.59
CA GLY A 153 -9.11 -13.78 0.46
C GLY A 153 -8.13 -12.99 -0.42
N TYR A 154 -6.83 -13.06 -0.14
CA TYR A 154 -5.80 -12.43 -0.97
C TYR A 154 -4.91 -13.47 -1.65
N THR A 155 -4.70 -13.29 -2.96
CA THR A 155 -3.73 -14.08 -3.72
C THR A 155 -2.67 -13.14 -4.23
N VAL A 156 -1.42 -13.37 -3.82
CA VAL A 156 -0.29 -12.56 -4.24
C VAL A 156 -0.13 -12.65 -5.77
N PRO A 157 -0.03 -11.52 -6.49
CA PRO A 157 0.21 -11.52 -7.92
C PRO A 157 1.53 -12.21 -8.28
N THR A 158 1.54 -12.93 -9.41
CA THR A 158 2.70 -13.71 -9.87
C THR A 158 3.47 -13.05 -11.00
N SER A 159 3.00 -11.89 -11.47
CA SER A 159 3.57 -11.13 -12.58
C SER A 159 3.37 -9.63 -12.35
N ALA A 160 4.30 -8.83 -12.88
CA ALA A 160 4.21 -7.38 -12.89
C ALA A 160 3.20 -6.83 -13.92
N ASP A 161 2.64 -7.69 -14.77
CA ASP A 161 1.75 -7.30 -15.87
C ASP A 161 0.42 -6.71 -15.35
N ALA A 162 0.36 -5.39 -15.34
CA ALA A 162 -0.80 -4.61 -14.94
C ALA A 162 -1.90 -4.55 -16.02
N CYS A 163 -1.66 -5.04 -17.24
CA CYS A 163 -2.63 -4.97 -18.33
C CYS A 163 -3.92 -5.77 -18.05
N SER A 164 -3.85 -6.69 -17.09
CA SER A 164 -4.98 -7.52 -16.64
C SER A 164 -5.84 -6.86 -15.55
N PHE A 165 -5.40 -5.73 -15.00
CA PHE A 165 -6.14 -5.04 -13.96
C PHE A 165 -7.33 -4.30 -14.57
N ASP A 166 -8.53 -4.71 -14.15
CA ASP A 166 -9.77 -4.17 -14.68
C ASP A 166 -10.01 -2.78 -14.08
N TYR A 167 -9.73 -1.73 -14.86
CA TYR A 167 -9.97 -0.34 -14.47
C TYR A 167 -11.47 0.03 -14.44
N THR A 168 -12.37 -0.92 -14.78
CA THR A 168 -13.80 -0.67 -15.02
C THR A 168 -14.77 -1.33 -14.05
N ALA A 169 -14.29 -1.94 -12.96
CA ALA A 169 -15.14 -2.55 -11.93
C ALA A 169 -15.70 -1.53 -10.92
#